data_AF-A0A7W0EWV2-F1
#
_entry.id   AF-A0A7W0EWV2-F1
#
_cell.length_a   1.000
_cell.length_b   1.000
_cell.length_c   1.000
_cell.angle_alpha   90.00
_cell.angle_beta   90.00
_cell.angle_gamma   90.00
#
_symmetry.space_group_name_H-M   'P 1'
#
loop_
_entity.id
_entity.type
_entity.pdbx_description
1 polymer ?
#
loop_
_entity_poly.entity_id
_entity_poly.type
_entity_poly.pdbx_seq_one_letter_code
_entity_poly.pdbx_strand_id
1 'polypeptide(L)'
;VLWLLFSVVYILMPNTKVRYSSGLIGGILAGTAIQIAQWAYITFQIGVANYNAIYGSFAALPLFLLWLQISWTIVLFGAEVAFAHQNAEMFEFEEDEAKMSGHFRKLLALLLARHVIHRFALKEPPQTAVDIAKSLEIPIRMARNLLDDLVESGILSRVLSENNGEPAHQPALDIHQIKVQDVIWAMETRGISEVPLANTTPEFSTLSKALKSFDDSLQKVPENKLLIEI
;
A
#
# COMPACT_ATOMS: atom_id res chain seq x y z
N VAL A 1 -12.82 -15.36 28.57
CA VAL A 1 -14.03 -14.84 27.89
C VAL A 1 -13.75 -13.55 27.13
N LEU A 2 -13.23 -12.49 27.78
CA LEU A 2 -12.96 -11.21 27.08
C LEU A 2 -11.97 -11.33 25.92
N TRP A 3 -10.90 -12.13 26.03
CA TRP A 3 -9.98 -12.36 24.91
C TRP A 3 -10.70 -12.91 23.68
N LEU A 4 -11.55 -13.92 23.85
CA LEU A 4 -12.34 -14.51 22.77
C LEU A 4 -13.34 -13.52 22.19
N LEU A 5 -14.02 -12.74 23.05
CA LEU A 5 -14.95 -11.70 22.62
C LEU A 5 -14.25 -10.69 21.69
N PHE A 6 -13.11 -10.14 22.12
CA PHE A 6 -12.36 -9.17 21.33
C PHE A 6 -11.83 -9.79 20.04
N SER A 7 -11.30 -11.02 20.09
CA SER A 7 -10.84 -11.72 18.87
C SER A 7 -11.98 -11.91 17.86
N VAL A 8 -13.17 -12.32 18.31
CA VAL A 8 -14.33 -12.47 17.42
C VAL A 8 -14.75 -11.14 16.82
N VAL A 9 -14.81 -10.08 17.63
CA VAL A 9 -15.13 -8.73 17.15
C VAL A 9 -14.13 -8.28 16.09
N TYR A 10 -12.83 -8.44 16.33
CA TYR A 10 -11.79 -8.02 15.36
C TYR A 10 -11.73 -8.88 14.10
N ILE A 11 -12.26 -10.10 14.11
CA ILE A 11 -12.29 -10.97 12.93
C ILE A 11 -13.56 -10.76 12.11
N LEU A 12 -14.71 -10.53 12.76
CA LEU A 12 -16.02 -10.50 12.09
C LEU A 12 -16.56 -9.10 11.79
N MET A 13 -16.22 -8.10 12.61
CA MET A 13 -16.72 -6.73 12.43
C MET A 13 -16.11 -5.99 11.22
N PRO A 14 -14.83 -6.19 10.86
CA PRO A 14 -14.24 -5.43 9.75
C PRO A 14 -14.89 -5.76 8.41
N ASN A 15 -14.94 -4.77 7.51
CA ASN A 15 -15.37 -4.95 6.12
C ASN A 15 -14.29 -5.63 5.24
N THR A 16 -13.25 -6.19 5.85
CA THR A 16 -12.10 -6.80 5.17
C THR A 16 -11.79 -8.16 5.77
N LYS A 17 -11.17 -9.05 4.98
CA LYS A 17 -10.80 -10.40 5.45
C LYS A 17 -9.61 -10.31 6.41
N VAL A 18 -9.86 -10.52 7.70
CA VAL A 18 -8.81 -10.56 8.73
C VAL A 18 -8.32 -11.98 8.95
N ARG A 19 -7.00 -12.19 9.01
CA ARG A 19 -6.40 -13.49 9.35
C ARG A 19 -6.73 -13.83 10.81
N TYR A 20 -7.16 -15.07 11.08
CA TYR A 20 -7.52 -15.53 12.42
C TYR A 20 -6.39 -15.32 13.46
N SER A 21 -5.13 -15.48 13.05
CA SER A 21 -3.95 -15.24 13.92
C SER A 21 -3.84 -13.78 14.36
N SER A 22 -4.02 -12.83 13.44
CA SER A 22 -3.97 -11.40 13.73
C SER A 22 -5.09 -10.96 14.68
N GLY A 23 -6.32 -11.45 14.46
CA GLY A 23 -7.45 -11.18 15.35
C GLY A 23 -7.27 -11.79 16.75
N LEU A 24 -6.61 -12.95 16.86
CA LEU A 24 -6.27 -13.56 18.15
C LEU A 24 -5.29 -12.69 18.94
N ILE A 25 -4.22 -12.21 18.30
CA ILE A 25 -3.18 -11.37 18.93
C ILE A 25 -3.78 -10.05 19.41
N GLY A 26 -4.55 -9.37 18.54
CA GLY A 26 -5.25 -8.14 18.93
C GLY A 26 -6.23 -8.37 20.10
N GLY A 27 -6.97 -9.49 20.08
CA GLY A 27 -7.92 -9.82 21.14
C GLY A 27 -7.29 -10.18 22.49
N ILE A 28 -6.14 -10.87 22.49
CA ILE A 28 -5.39 -11.17 23.71
C ILE A 28 -4.84 -9.87 24.33
N LEU A 29 -4.26 -8.98 23.51
CA LEU A 29 -3.72 -7.71 23.99
C LEU A 29 -4.83 -6.79 24.52
N ALA A 30 -5.91 -6.60 23.77
CA ALA A 30 -7.05 -5.79 24.20
C ALA A 30 -7.71 -6.35 25.45
N GLY A 31 -7.96 -7.66 25.50
CA GLY A 31 -8.60 -8.26 26.67
C GLY A 31 -7.68 -8.35 27.89
N THR A 32 -6.35 -8.27 27.72
CA THR A 32 -5.42 -8.10 28.86
C THR A 32 -5.45 -6.65 29.34
N ALA A 33 -5.40 -5.69 28.43
CA ALA A 33 -5.47 -4.27 28.75
C ALA A 33 -6.78 -3.89 29.46
N ILE A 34 -7.93 -4.42 29.02
CA ILE A 34 -9.22 -4.14 29.66
C ILE A 34 -9.28 -4.72 31.07
N GLN A 35 -8.64 -5.87 31.33
CA GLN A 35 -8.60 -6.48 32.67
C GLN A 35 -7.76 -5.64 33.63
N ILE A 36 -6.61 -5.15 33.16
CA ILE A 36 -5.77 -4.21 33.93
C ILE A 36 -6.53 -2.91 34.20
N ALA A 37 -7.19 -2.36 33.18
CA ALA A 37 -7.99 -1.14 33.32
C ALA A 37 -9.15 -1.33 34.30
N GLN A 38 -9.85 -2.48 34.23
CA GLN A 38 -10.94 -2.82 35.14
C GLN A 38 -10.47 -2.87 36.60
N TRP A 39 -9.34 -3.55 36.84
CA TRP A 39 -8.75 -3.63 38.16
C TRP A 39 -8.36 -2.23 38.70
N ALA A 40 -7.71 -1.41 37.86
CA ALA A 40 -7.34 -0.05 38.24
C ALA A 40 -8.58 0.82 38.53
N TYR A 41 -9.63 0.70 37.71
CA TYR A 41 -10.86 1.44 37.87
C TYR A 41 -11.60 1.11 39.17
N ILE A 42 -11.74 -0.18 39.47
CA ILE A 42 -12.40 -0.64 40.71
C ILE A 42 -11.61 -0.17 41.93
N THR A 43 -10.29 -0.32 41.91
CA THR A 43 -9.42 0.12 43.02
C THR A 43 -9.53 1.62 43.25
N PHE A 44 -9.51 2.41 42.17
CA PHE A 44 -9.67 3.86 42.23
C PHE A 44 -11.06 4.27 42.74
N GLN A 45 -12.13 3.62 42.26
CA GLN A 45 -13.50 3.87 42.74
C GLN A 45 -13.64 3.64 44.23
N ILE A 46 -13.10 2.54 44.76
CA ILE A 46 -13.16 2.22 46.19
C ILE A 46 -12.41 3.30 47.00
N GLY A 47 -11.24 3.74 46.54
CA GLY A 47 -10.48 4.81 47.18
C GLY A 47 -11.25 6.14 47.22
N VAL A 48 -11.82 6.58 46.08
CA VAL A 48 -12.56 7.84 45.98
C VAL A 48 -13.86 7.79 46.80
N ALA A 49 -14.57 6.67 46.80
CA ALA A 49 -15.80 6.50 47.58
C ALA A 49 -15.56 6.58 49.10
N ASN A 50 -14.39 6.10 49.57
CA ASN A 50 -14.03 6.14 50.99
C ASN A 50 -13.61 7.54 51.49
N TYR A 51 -13.14 8.43 50.60
CA TYR A 51 -12.61 9.74 50.99
C TYR A 51 -13.63 10.89 50.95
N ASN A 52 -14.69 10.83 50.11
CA ASN A 52 -15.62 11.97 49.93
C ASN A 52 -17.08 11.53 49.68
N ALA A 53 -17.77 11.04 50.71
CA ALA A 53 -19.18 10.59 50.63
C ALA A 53 -20.18 11.66 50.13
N ILE A 54 -19.85 12.95 50.26
CA ILE A 54 -20.71 14.07 49.83
C ILE A 54 -20.59 14.33 48.31
N TYR A 55 -19.44 14.04 47.70
CA TYR A 55 -19.19 14.26 46.26
C TYR A 55 -19.26 12.97 45.43
N GLY A 56 -19.42 11.80 46.06
CA GLY A 56 -19.42 10.49 45.40
C GLY A 56 -20.45 10.36 44.27
N SER A 57 -21.68 10.87 44.47
CA SER A 57 -22.72 10.82 43.44
C SER A 57 -22.43 11.72 42.25
N PHE A 58 -21.80 12.88 42.45
CA PHE A 58 -21.40 13.78 41.37
C PHE A 58 -20.18 13.22 40.59
N ALA A 59 -19.25 12.57 41.30
CA ALA A 59 -18.06 11.96 40.70
C ALA A 59 -18.37 10.74 39.81
N ALA A 60 -19.53 10.11 39.97
CA ALA A 60 -19.94 8.95 39.18
C ALA A 60 -19.96 9.23 37.67
N LEU A 61 -20.48 10.39 37.25
CA LEU A 61 -20.58 10.73 35.83
C LEU A 61 -19.21 10.96 35.16
N PRO A 62 -18.32 11.83 35.67
CA PRO A 62 -16.97 11.97 35.13
C PRO A 62 -16.18 10.66 35.13
N LEU A 63 -16.33 9.85 36.17
CA LEU A 63 -15.61 8.59 36.29
C LEU A 63 -16.15 7.53 35.32
N PHE A 64 -17.45 7.53 35.04
CA PHE A 64 -18.03 6.72 33.98
C PHE A 64 -17.53 7.16 32.59
N LEU A 65 -17.46 8.46 32.32
CA LEU A 65 -16.92 8.97 31.04
C LEU A 65 -15.45 8.58 30.84
N LEU A 66 -14.64 8.65 31.91
CA LEU A 66 -13.25 8.20 31.88
C LEU A 66 -13.16 6.69 31.60
N TRP A 67 -14.00 5.88 32.25
CA TRP A 67 -14.07 4.44 32.00
C TRP A 67 -14.41 4.12 30.55
N LEU A 68 -15.41 4.82 29.99
CA LEU A 68 -15.83 4.67 28.61
C LEU A 68 -14.69 5.06 27.65
N GLN A 69 -14.01 6.18 27.90
CA GLN A 69 -12.89 6.64 27.09
C GLN A 69 -11.74 5.62 27.08
N ILE A 70 -11.37 5.09 28.25
CA ILE A 70 -10.31 4.07 28.37
C ILE A 70 -10.74 2.80 27.65
N SER A 71 -11.97 2.36 27.86
CA SER A 71 -12.50 1.13 27.23
C SER A 71 -12.46 1.23 25.70
N TRP A 72 -12.96 2.34 25.14
CA TRP A 72 -12.94 2.55 23.69
C TRP A 72 -11.53 2.69 23.13
N THR A 73 -10.64 3.38 23.84
CA THR A 73 -9.22 3.45 23.45
C THR A 73 -8.61 2.06 23.36
N ILE A 74 -8.87 1.18 24.33
CA ILE A 74 -8.37 -0.20 24.31
C ILE A 74 -8.96 -0.99 23.15
N VAL A 75 -10.27 -0.82 22.88
CA VAL A 75 -10.93 -1.50 21.75
C VAL A 75 -10.29 -1.09 20.43
N LEU A 76 -10.08 0.21 20.21
CA LEU A 76 -9.45 0.74 18.99
C LEU A 76 -7.98 0.30 18.87
N PHE A 77 -7.24 0.35 19.98
CA PHE A 77 -5.86 -0.11 20.03
C PHE A 77 -5.72 -1.59 19.63
N GLY A 78 -6.59 -2.47 20.14
CA GLY A 78 -6.57 -3.89 19.75
C GLY A 78 -6.89 -4.12 18.27
N ALA A 79 -7.79 -3.32 17.71
CA ALA A 79 -8.10 -3.38 16.28
C ALA A 79 -6.91 -2.91 15.43
N GLU A 80 -6.24 -1.83 15.84
CA GLU A 80 -5.04 -1.31 15.20
C GLU A 80 -3.90 -2.34 15.25
N VAL A 81 -3.69 -3.01 16.39
CA VAL A 81 -2.69 -4.08 16.50
C VAL A 81 -3.01 -5.27 15.61
N ALA A 82 -4.27 -5.69 15.53
CA ALA A 82 -4.67 -6.77 14.61
C ALA A 82 -4.40 -6.38 13.14
N PHE A 83 -4.69 -5.13 12.77
CA PHE A 83 -4.38 -4.61 11.45
C PHE A 83 -2.87 -4.54 11.19
N ALA A 84 -2.10 -3.98 12.12
CA ALA A 84 -0.66 -3.84 12.02
C ALA A 84 0.02 -5.22 11.92
N HIS A 85 -0.38 -6.19 12.74
CA HIS A 85 0.15 -7.55 12.65
C HIS A 85 -0.16 -8.22 11.30
N GLN A 86 -1.34 -7.97 10.73
CA GLN A 86 -1.68 -8.50 9.41
C GLN A 86 -0.90 -7.84 8.27
N ASN A 87 -0.55 -6.56 8.43
CA ASN A 87 0.08 -5.74 7.39
C ASN A 87 1.55 -5.39 7.69
N ALA A 88 2.18 -6.04 8.68
CA ALA A 88 3.55 -5.75 9.11
C ALA A 88 4.55 -5.91 7.95
N GLU A 89 4.35 -6.93 7.10
CA GLU A 89 5.15 -7.15 5.88
C GLU A 89 4.99 -6.03 4.84
N MET A 90 3.93 -5.24 4.88
CA MET A 90 3.77 -4.07 3.99
C MET A 90 4.39 -2.80 4.57
N PHE A 91 4.48 -2.68 5.90
CA PHE A 91 4.89 -1.44 6.58
C PHE A 91 6.40 -1.21 6.52
N GLU A 92 7.23 -2.25 6.50
CA GLU A 92 8.70 -2.11 6.40
C GLU A 92 9.16 -1.47 5.08
N PHE A 93 8.31 -1.40 4.05
CA PHE A 93 8.70 -0.88 2.72
C PHE A 93 8.20 0.54 2.42
N GLU A 94 7.40 1.16 3.29
CA GLU A 94 6.92 2.55 3.11
C GLU A 94 8.06 3.57 3.22
N GLU A 95 9.10 3.31 4.03
CA GLU A 95 10.26 4.19 4.13
C GLU A 95 11.25 4.04 2.97
N ASP A 96 11.24 2.88 2.29
CA ASP A 96 12.18 2.55 1.21
C ASP A 96 11.73 3.07 -0.16
N GLU A 97 10.42 3.24 -0.38
CA GLU A 97 9.90 3.76 -1.66
C GLU A 97 10.40 5.18 -1.96
N ALA A 98 10.49 6.05 -0.95
CA ALA A 98 11.01 7.41 -1.10
C ALA A 98 12.54 7.45 -1.32
N LYS A 99 13.27 6.39 -0.93
CA LYS A 99 14.73 6.27 -1.08
C LYS A 99 15.13 5.46 -2.31
N MET A 100 14.15 4.95 -3.05
CA MET A 100 14.39 4.07 -4.19
C MET A 100 15.20 4.76 -5.28
N SER A 101 16.33 4.16 -5.66
CA SER A 101 17.10 4.62 -6.81
C SER A 101 16.25 4.55 -8.09
N GLY A 102 16.40 5.55 -8.97
CA GLY A 102 15.70 5.54 -10.27
C GLY A 102 16.02 4.31 -11.12
N HIS A 103 17.19 3.70 -10.94
CA HIS A 103 17.55 2.45 -11.61
C HIS A 103 16.72 1.25 -11.13
N PHE A 104 16.59 1.07 -9.80
CA PHE A 104 15.77 -0.01 -9.24
C PHE A 104 14.29 0.17 -9.60
N ARG A 105 13.81 1.43 -9.62
CA ARG A 105 12.46 1.76 -10.09
C ARG A 105 12.21 1.29 -11.53
N LYS A 106 13.15 1.53 -12.43
CA LYS A 106 13.09 1.07 -13.83
C LYS A 106 13.08 -0.46 -13.94
N LEU A 107 13.92 -1.14 -13.16
CA LEU A 107 13.95 -2.61 -13.13
C LEU A 107 12.59 -3.19 -12.70
N LEU A 108 12.03 -2.67 -11.60
CA LEU A 108 10.73 -3.13 -11.09
C LEU A 108 9.59 -2.86 -12.07
N ALA A 109 9.57 -1.70 -12.71
CA ALA A 109 8.57 -1.39 -13.70
C ALA A 109 8.66 -2.29 -14.94
N LEU A 110 9.88 -2.60 -15.40
CA LEU A 110 10.09 -3.58 -16.47
C LEU A 110 9.62 -4.97 -16.06
N LEU A 111 9.89 -5.40 -14.82
CA LEU A 111 9.42 -6.69 -14.28
C LEU A 111 7.88 -6.74 -14.23
N LEU A 112 7.24 -5.68 -13.75
CA LEU A 112 5.77 -5.58 -13.70
C LEU A 112 5.16 -5.59 -15.10
N ALA A 113 5.68 -4.77 -16.02
CA ALA A 113 5.21 -4.71 -17.40
C ALA A 113 5.38 -6.07 -18.10
N ARG A 114 6.55 -6.71 -17.95
CA ARG A 114 6.83 -8.05 -18.49
C ARG A 114 5.86 -9.09 -17.96
N HIS A 115 5.60 -9.10 -16.65
CA HIS A 115 4.67 -10.05 -16.03
C HIS A 115 3.27 -9.93 -16.64
N VAL A 116 2.76 -8.69 -16.76
CA VAL A 116 1.45 -8.41 -17.36
C VAL A 116 1.41 -8.83 -18.84
N ILE A 117 2.45 -8.48 -19.61
CA ILE A 117 2.56 -8.83 -21.04
C ILE A 117 2.61 -10.34 -21.25
N HIS A 118 3.40 -11.06 -20.44
CA HIS A 118 3.56 -12.50 -20.58
C HIS A 118 2.26 -13.26 -20.27
N ARG A 119 1.53 -12.87 -19.21
CA ARG A 119 0.21 -13.47 -18.93
C ARG A 119 -0.80 -13.18 -20.03
N PHE A 120 -0.77 -11.96 -20.58
CA PHE A 120 -1.63 -11.61 -21.71
C PHE A 120 -1.32 -12.46 -22.95
N ALA A 121 -0.03 -12.69 -23.25
CA ALA A 121 0.39 -13.58 -24.34
C ALA A 121 -0.10 -15.02 -24.15
N LEU A 122 -0.14 -15.50 -22.89
CA LEU A 122 -0.68 -16.81 -22.51
C LEU A 122 -2.22 -16.87 -22.49
N LYS A 123 -2.93 -15.78 -22.81
CA LYS A 123 -4.39 -15.65 -22.74
C LYS A 123 -4.96 -15.90 -21.34
N GLU A 124 -4.17 -15.61 -20.32
CA GLU A 124 -4.61 -15.70 -18.93
C GLU A 124 -5.41 -14.45 -18.53
N PRO A 125 -6.31 -14.56 -17.54
CA PRO A 125 -7.12 -13.42 -17.11
C PRO A 125 -6.24 -12.31 -16.50
N PRO A 126 -6.62 -11.04 -16.68
CA PRO A 126 -5.88 -9.90 -16.15
C PRO A 126 -5.89 -9.92 -14.61
N GLN A 127 -4.77 -9.51 -14.02
CA GLN A 127 -4.57 -9.56 -12.56
C GLN A 127 -4.70 -8.19 -11.90
N THR A 128 -5.18 -8.21 -10.67
CA THR A 128 -5.20 -7.02 -9.81
C THR A 128 -3.78 -6.66 -9.38
N ALA A 129 -3.57 -5.41 -8.94
CA ALA A 129 -2.29 -5.01 -8.36
C ALA A 129 -1.90 -5.92 -7.16
N VAL A 130 -2.89 -6.41 -6.39
CA VAL A 130 -2.68 -7.30 -5.24
C VAL A 130 -2.10 -8.64 -5.68
N ASP A 131 -2.67 -9.23 -6.72
CA ASP A 131 -2.22 -10.53 -7.22
C ASP A 131 -0.83 -10.43 -7.86
N ILE A 132 -0.57 -9.35 -8.62
CA ILE A 132 0.74 -9.10 -9.25
C ILE A 132 1.81 -8.92 -8.17
N ALA A 133 1.56 -8.04 -7.20
CA ALA A 133 2.47 -7.78 -6.08
C ALA A 133 2.83 -9.07 -5.34
N LYS A 134 1.82 -9.88 -5.02
CA LYS A 134 2.02 -11.17 -4.36
C LYS A 134 2.82 -12.15 -5.21
N SER A 135 2.57 -12.21 -6.52
CA SER A 135 3.25 -13.15 -7.42
C SER A 135 4.73 -12.83 -7.63
N LEU A 136 5.09 -11.55 -7.55
CA LEU A 136 6.46 -11.06 -7.71
C LEU A 136 7.18 -10.80 -6.37
N GLU A 137 6.51 -11.07 -5.24
CA GLU A 137 6.98 -10.76 -3.89
C GLU A 137 7.37 -9.28 -3.72
N ILE A 138 6.66 -8.39 -4.41
CA ILE A 138 6.84 -6.94 -4.34
C ILE A 138 5.82 -6.35 -3.36
N PRO A 139 6.19 -5.36 -2.53
CA PRO A 139 5.24 -4.65 -1.68
C PRO A 139 4.09 -4.04 -2.48
N ILE A 140 2.84 -4.25 -2.04
CA ILE A 140 1.65 -3.87 -2.81
C ILE A 140 1.60 -2.37 -3.16
N ARG A 141 2.08 -1.49 -2.28
CA ARG A 141 2.03 -0.04 -2.53
C ARG A 141 2.96 0.33 -3.69
N MET A 142 4.17 -0.18 -3.65
CA MET A 142 5.18 0.00 -4.69
C MET A 142 4.73 -0.57 -6.03
N ALA A 143 4.19 -1.80 -6.03
CA ALA A 143 3.63 -2.40 -7.23
C ALA A 143 2.47 -1.57 -7.79
N ARG A 144 1.56 -1.09 -6.93
CA ARG A 144 0.42 -0.25 -7.32
C ARG A 144 0.87 1.08 -7.92
N ASN A 145 1.80 1.78 -7.26
CA ASN A 145 2.31 3.06 -7.73
C ASN A 145 3.01 2.93 -9.10
N LEU A 146 3.84 1.89 -9.28
CA LEU A 146 4.48 1.63 -10.56
C LEU A 146 3.50 1.18 -11.65
N LEU A 147 2.49 0.37 -11.32
CA LEU A 147 1.43 0.00 -12.26
C LEU A 147 0.60 1.22 -12.66
N ASP A 148 0.31 2.13 -11.72
CA ASP A 148 -0.37 3.39 -12.00
C ASP A 148 0.47 4.30 -12.91
N ASP A 149 1.78 4.41 -12.66
CA ASP A 149 2.70 5.13 -13.56
C ASP A 149 2.71 4.53 -14.98
N LEU A 150 2.69 3.19 -15.10
CA LEU A 150 2.65 2.49 -16.38
C LEU A 150 1.30 2.65 -17.09
N VAL A 151 0.21 2.81 -16.35
CA VAL A 151 -1.11 3.11 -16.90
C VAL A 151 -1.17 4.56 -17.40
N GLU A 152 -0.71 5.51 -16.59
CA GLU A 152 -0.70 6.93 -16.96
C GLU A 152 0.20 7.22 -18.17
N SER A 153 1.30 6.48 -18.30
CA SER A 153 2.23 6.59 -19.43
C SER A 153 1.77 5.83 -20.68
N GLY A 154 0.65 5.10 -20.61
CA GLY A 154 0.03 4.44 -21.77
C GLY A 154 0.66 3.10 -22.15
N ILE A 155 1.51 2.52 -21.31
CA ILE A 155 2.05 1.16 -21.51
C ILE A 155 1.01 0.10 -21.12
N LEU A 156 0.30 0.32 -20.00
CA LEU A 156 -0.75 -0.55 -19.49
C LEU A 156 -2.11 0.14 -19.50
N SER A 157 -3.18 -0.64 -19.42
CA SER A 157 -4.55 -0.16 -19.26
C SER A 157 -5.26 -0.90 -18.13
N ARG A 158 -6.19 -0.21 -17.46
CA ARG A 158 -7.01 -0.80 -16.40
C ARG A 158 -8.26 -1.45 -17.01
N VAL A 159 -8.56 -2.66 -16.57
CA VAL A 159 -9.77 -3.42 -16.91
C VAL A 159 -10.45 -3.92 -15.65
N LEU A 160 -11.75 -4.16 -15.72
CA LEU A 160 -12.49 -4.70 -14.58
C LEU A 160 -12.23 -6.20 -14.48
N SER A 161 -11.76 -6.66 -13.32
CA SER A 161 -11.64 -8.10 -13.04
C SER A 161 -13.02 -8.71 -12.77
N GLU A 162 -13.34 -9.82 -13.43
CA GLU A 162 -14.61 -10.55 -13.26
C GLU A 162 -14.86 -11.03 -11.82
N ASN A 163 -13.79 -11.25 -11.04
CA ASN A 163 -13.88 -11.97 -9.78
C ASN A 163 -14.16 -11.08 -8.56
N ASN A 164 -13.90 -9.76 -8.65
CA ASN A 164 -13.95 -8.89 -7.47
C ASN A 164 -14.28 -7.42 -7.76
N GLY A 165 -14.47 -7.02 -9.03
CA GLY A 165 -14.70 -5.62 -9.41
C GLY A 165 -13.50 -4.69 -9.19
N GLU A 166 -12.36 -5.21 -8.71
CA GLU A 166 -11.12 -4.46 -8.60
C GLU A 166 -10.48 -4.23 -9.98
N PRO A 167 -9.81 -3.07 -10.17
CA PRO A 167 -9.08 -2.79 -11.39
C PRO A 167 -7.91 -3.76 -11.55
N ALA A 168 -7.94 -4.52 -12.64
CA ALA A 168 -6.88 -5.37 -13.14
C ALA A 168 -6.13 -4.67 -14.29
N HIS A 169 -4.95 -5.19 -14.62
CA HIS A 169 -4.04 -4.56 -15.58
C HIS A 169 -3.83 -5.45 -16.80
N GLN A 170 -3.85 -4.84 -17.98
CA GLN A 170 -3.52 -5.49 -19.25
C GLN A 170 -2.65 -4.53 -20.11
N PRO A 171 -1.91 -5.04 -21.11
CA PRO A 171 -1.20 -4.16 -22.05
C PRO A 171 -2.15 -3.20 -22.77
N ALA A 172 -1.75 -1.93 -22.91
CA ALA A 172 -2.50 -0.94 -23.69
C ALA A 172 -2.09 -0.93 -25.17
N LEU A 173 -0.90 -1.45 -25.46
CA LEU A 173 -0.26 -1.50 -26.78
C LEU A 173 -0.12 -2.95 -27.24
N ASP A 174 0.19 -3.12 -28.53
CA ASP A 174 0.54 -4.43 -29.09
C ASP A 174 1.78 -5.01 -28.38
N ILE A 175 1.61 -6.17 -27.76
CA ILE A 175 2.65 -6.89 -27.01
C ILE A 175 3.88 -7.25 -27.85
N HIS A 176 3.74 -7.31 -29.18
CA HIS A 176 4.85 -7.61 -30.10
C HIS A 176 5.65 -6.37 -30.51
N GLN A 177 5.30 -5.20 -29.99
CA GLN A 177 5.98 -3.94 -30.29
C GLN A 177 6.62 -3.29 -29.06
N ILE A 178 6.22 -3.67 -27.85
CA ILE A 178 6.72 -3.09 -26.61
C ILE A 178 8.16 -3.56 -26.34
N LYS A 179 9.12 -2.64 -26.41
CA LYS A 179 10.53 -2.89 -26.08
C LYS A 179 10.91 -2.32 -24.72
N VAL A 180 12.09 -2.72 -24.24
CA VAL A 180 12.66 -2.24 -22.96
C VAL A 180 12.74 -0.72 -22.91
N GLN A 181 13.21 -0.08 -23.99
CA GLN A 181 13.32 1.38 -24.03
C GLN A 181 11.96 2.06 -24.00
N ASP A 182 10.93 1.50 -24.62
CA ASP A 182 9.61 2.15 -24.69
C ASP A 182 9.04 2.32 -23.28
N VAL A 183 9.18 1.29 -22.44
CA VAL A 183 8.76 1.33 -21.03
C VAL A 183 9.58 2.35 -20.24
N ILE A 184 10.90 2.34 -20.38
CA ILE A 184 11.78 3.29 -19.68
C ILE A 184 11.45 4.74 -20.07
N TRP A 185 11.34 5.00 -21.37
CA TRP A 185 11.03 6.30 -21.94
C TRP A 185 9.66 6.81 -21.46
N ALA A 186 8.65 5.93 -21.48
CA ALA A 186 7.31 6.25 -21.03
C ALA A 186 7.29 6.66 -19.54
N MET A 187 8.13 6.03 -18.70
CA MET A 187 8.27 6.42 -17.30
C MET A 187 9.04 7.73 -17.10
N GLU A 188 10.13 7.95 -17.85
CA GLU A 188 11.00 9.13 -17.69
C GLU A 188 10.39 10.41 -18.26
N THR A 189 9.57 10.29 -19.32
CA THR A 189 8.92 11.44 -19.98
C THR A 189 7.63 11.86 -19.27
N ARG A 190 7.25 11.19 -18.18
CA ARG A 190 6.05 11.53 -17.41
C ARG A 190 6.26 12.85 -16.66
N GLY A 191 5.35 13.82 -16.89
CA GLY A 191 5.30 15.08 -16.16
C GLY A 191 5.54 16.30 -17.04
N ILE A 192 5.94 17.41 -16.44
CA ILE A 192 6.14 18.69 -17.14
C ILE A 192 7.51 18.65 -17.82
N SER A 193 7.53 18.52 -19.15
CA SER A 193 8.75 18.58 -19.96
C SER A 193 9.10 20.00 -20.42
N GLU A 194 8.24 20.98 -20.14
CA GLU A 194 8.41 22.37 -20.60
C GLU A 194 8.44 23.34 -19.42
N VAL A 195 9.57 24.02 -19.25
CA VAL A 195 9.69 25.14 -18.31
C VAL A 195 9.68 26.45 -19.11
N PRO A 196 8.66 27.31 -18.96
CA PRO A 196 8.43 28.47 -19.84
C PRO A 196 9.62 29.43 -20.01
N LEU A 197 10.56 29.47 -19.05
CA LEU A 197 11.71 30.39 -19.04
C LEU A 197 13.05 29.71 -19.36
N ALA A 198 13.16 28.38 -19.21
CA ALA A 198 14.42 27.65 -19.43
C ALA A 198 14.62 27.22 -20.89
N ASN A 199 13.51 27.04 -21.62
CA ASN A 199 13.51 26.54 -23.00
C ASN A 199 14.14 27.51 -24.02
N THR A 200 14.37 28.77 -23.63
CA THR A 200 14.84 29.85 -24.51
C THR A 200 16.38 29.99 -24.50
N THR A 201 17.10 29.29 -23.62
CA THR A 201 18.57 29.37 -23.59
C THR A 201 19.20 28.48 -24.67
N PRO A 202 20.27 28.95 -25.36
CA PRO A 202 20.96 28.15 -26.36
C PRO A 202 21.59 26.88 -25.77
N GLU A 203 22.01 26.93 -24.51
CA GLU A 203 22.53 25.80 -23.75
C GLU A 203 21.49 24.68 -23.58
N PHE A 204 20.25 25.04 -23.20
CA PHE A 204 19.15 24.08 -23.07
C PHE A 204 18.86 23.37 -24.40
N SER A 205 18.83 24.12 -25.51
CA SER A 205 18.60 23.54 -26.84
C SER A 205 19.71 22.56 -27.26
N THR A 206 20.95 22.80 -26.84
CA THR A 206 22.09 21.93 -27.14
C THR A 206 22.01 20.65 -26.32
N LEU A 207 21.70 20.77 -25.03
CA LEU A 207 21.52 19.62 -24.14
C LEU A 207 20.31 18.76 -24.53
N SER A 208 19.19 19.39 -24.90
CA SER A 208 17.99 18.67 -25.40
C SER A 208 18.29 17.88 -26.68
N LYS A 209 19.06 18.45 -27.62
CA LYS A 209 19.51 17.74 -28.82
C LYS A 209 20.46 16.59 -28.50
N ALA A 210 21.39 16.78 -27.56
CA ALA A 210 22.31 15.74 -27.13
C ALA A 210 21.56 14.57 -26.48
N LEU A 211 20.59 14.85 -25.61
CA LEU A 211 19.73 13.85 -24.97
C LEU A 211 18.93 13.07 -26.03
N LYS A 212 18.28 13.77 -26.96
CA LYS A 212 17.54 13.11 -28.06
C LYS A 212 18.43 12.20 -28.91
N SER A 213 19.66 12.64 -29.23
CA SER A 213 20.62 11.81 -29.97
C SER A 213 21.03 10.54 -29.20
N PHE A 214 21.06 10.62 -27.87
CA PHE A 214 21.34 9.47 -27.02
C PHE A 214 20.17 8.47 -27.07
N ASP A 215 18.93 8.96 -26.97
CA ASP A 215 17.73 8.13 -27.04
C ASP A 215 17.58 7.42 -28.41
N ASP A 216 17.83 8.16 -29.50
CA ASP A 216 17.81 7.62 -30.86
C ASP A 216 18.88 6.53 -31.06
N SER A 217 20.00 6.62 -30.32
CA SER A 217 21.06 5.61 -30.34
C SER A 217 20.65 4.37 -29.57
N LEU A 218 20.05 4.54 -28.38
CA LEU A 218 19.52 3.44 -27.56
C LEU A 218 18.47 2.60 -28.29
N GLN A 219 17.68 3.20 -29.19
CA GLN A 219 16.69 2.47 -29.99
C GLN A 219 17.29 1.40 -30.88
N LYS A 220 18.55 1.60 -31.29
CA LYS A 220 19.26 0.74 -32.25
C LYS A 220 20.14 -0.32 -31.58
N VAL A 221 20.28 -0.26 -30.25
CA VAL A 221 21.11 -1.17 -29.46
C VAL A 221 20.46 -2.56 -29.43
N PRO A 222 21.22 -3.66 -29.62
CA PRO A 222 20.65 -5.02 -29.69
C PRO A 222 20.02 -5.50 -28.39
N GLU A 223 20.39 -4.90 -27.25
CA GLU A 223 19.80 -5.16 -25.94
C GLU A 223 18.38 -4.56 -25.80
N ASN A 224 17.95 -3.67 -26.70
CA ASN A 224 16.59 -3.14 -26.76
C ASN A 224 15.62 -4.18 -27.35
N LYS A 225 15.44 -5.28 -26.61
CA LYS A 225 14.60 -6.42 -27.00
C LYS A 225 13.13 -6.17 -26.67
N LEU A 226 12.27 -6.96 -27.30
CA LEU A 226 10.85 -7.00 -26.97
C LEU A 226 10.66 -7.56 -25.56
N LEU A 227 9.80 -6.95 -24.76
CA LEU A 227 9.54 -7.40 -23.38
C LEU A 227 9.01 -8.83 -23.31
N ILE A 228 8.34 -9.29 -24.36
CA ILE A 228 7.79 -10.65 -24.47
C ILE A 228 8.87 -11.72 -24.65
N GLU A 229 10.05 -11.35 -25.16
CA GLU A 229 11.16 -12.27 -25.46
C GLU A 229 12.16 -12.42 -24.31
N ILE A 230 12.02 -11.57 -23.28
CA ILE A 230 12.79 -11.60 -22.03
C ILE A 230 11.99 -12.43 -21.02
#